data_AF-A0AAW3FEK0-F1
#
_entry.id   AF-A0AAW3FEK0-F1
#
_cell.length_a   1.000
_cell.length_b   1.000
_cell.length_c   1.000
_cell.angle_alpha   90.00
_cell.angle_beta   90.00
_cell.angle_gamma   90.00
#
_symmetry.space_group_name_H-M   'P 1'
#
loop_
_entity.id
_entity.type
_entity.pdbx_description
1 polymer ?
#
loop_
_entity_poly.entity_id
_entity_poly.type
_entity_poly.pdbx_seq_one_letter_code
_entity_poly.pdbx_strand_id
1 'polypeptide(L)'
;MATHPLWSDDYWLLLLQLYLKKPEGMKALYSRALVDLSLELHIPPKNLYEQQFKLRHRDTPIIELIWDTYAGNPRKLNKDAKKLRSMEGFGQPKKFYDGVQVKETFERDFSPMADYPDLKPIMLVMILDLYFRLTPITMAEETPEVQDLAKLMKIKPQLVVEVMDVFQFCDPYLNRDDLMISSLLLPCREIWDRYGNDNPEKLSSFAAQLKEYFR
;
A
#
# COMPACT_ATOMS: atom_id res chain seq x y z
N MET A 1 2.33 15.44 19.72
CA MET A 1 2.03 14.26 18.88
C MET A 1 3.03 13.17 19.23
N ALA A 2 2.56 12.04 19.76
CA ALA A 2 3.43 10.93 20.12
C ALA A 2 4.14 10.38 18.85
N THR A 3 5.45 10.21 18.92
CA THR A 3 6.20 9.41 17.96
C THR A 3 5.63 7.99 17.97
N HIS A 4 5.45 7.39 16.79
CA HIS A 4 4.96 6.02 16.68
C HIS A 4 5.83 5.11 17.56
N PRO A 5 5.27 4.11 18.28
CA PRO A 5 6.03 3.30 19.23
C PRO A 5 7.27 2.62 18.63
N LEU A 6 7.26 2.37 17.32
CA LEU A 6 8.37 1.76 16.56
C LEU A 6 9.33 2.77 15.90
N TRP A 7 9.15 4.08 16.12
CA TRP A 7 10.00 5.10 15.49
C TRP A 7 11.37 5.21 16.19
N SER A 8 12.44 5.10 15.41
CA SER A 8 13.82 5.40 15.83
C SER A 8 14.35 6.61 15.07
N ASP A 9 15.18 7.43 15.71
CA ASP A 9 15.82 8.59 15.07
C ASP A 9 16.74 8.20 13.92
N ASP A 10 17.28 6.97 13.91
CA ASP A 10 18.08 6.48 12.78
C ASP A 10 17.28 6.42 11.47
N TYR A 11 15.95 6.29 11.55
CA TYR A 11 15.08 6.21 10.37
C TYR A 11 14.92 7.55 9.65
N TRP A 12 15.27 8.68 10.28
CA TRP A 12 15.31 9.99 9.61
C TRP A 12 16.25 9.98 8.40
N LEU A 13 17.36 9.24 8.47
CA LEU A 13 18.31 9.12 7.37
C LEU A 13 17.67 8.48 6.14
N LEU A 14 16.85 7.45 6.35
CA LEU A 14 16.14 6.73 5.27
C LEU A 14 15.00 7.58 4.70
N LEU A 15 14.30 8.31 5.56
CA LEU A 15 13.26 9.23 5.12
C LEU A 15 13.83 10.41 4.33
N LEU A 16 15.00 10.94 4.72
CA LEU A 16 15.72 11.95 3.94
C LEU A 16 16.19 11.39 2.60
N GLN A 17 16.72 10.17 2.58
CA GLN A 17 17.07 9.48 1.33
C GLN A 17 15.86 9.38 0.39
N LEU A 18 14.70 9.03 0.94
CA LEU A 18 13.46 8.97 0.17
C LEU A 18 13.04 10.36 -0.33
N TYR A 19 13.10 11.39 0.52
CA TYR A 19 12.74 12.76 0.19
C TYR A 19 13.60 13.34 -0.96
N LEU A 20 14.91 13.07 -0.94
CA LEU A 20 15.85 13.55 -1.96
C LEU A 20 15.84 12.71 -3.25
N LYS A 21 15.15 11.56 -3.28
CA LYS A 21 14.97 10.77 -4.50
C LYS A 21 14.10 11.57 -5.47
N LYS A 22 14.46 11.63 -6.76
CA LYS A 22 13.66 12.37 -7.75
C LYS A 22 12.26 11.75 -7.96
N PRO A 23 11.20 12.56 -8.19
CA PRO A 23 11.16 14.01 -8.00
C PRO A 23 11.32 14.37 -6.52
N GLU A 24 12.17 15.33 -6.20
CA GLU A 24 12.49 15.69 -4.82
C GLU A 24 11.25 16.20 -4.07
N GLY A 25 11.17 15.88 -2.78
CA GLY A 25 10.08 16.29 -1.92
C GLY A 25 9.32 15.12 -1.29
N MET A 26 8.20 15.47 -0.68
CA MET A 26 7.32 14.51 -0.03
C MET A 26 6.74 13.53 -1.04
N LYS A 27 6.82 12.23 -0.70
CA LYS A 27 6.19 11.16 -1.46
C LYS A 27 4.74 10.98 -1.04
N ALA A 28 3.88 10.67 -2.01
CA ALA A 28 2.49 10.35 -1.74
C ALA A 28 2.37 9.16 -0.78
N LEU A 29 1.29 9.13 -0.01
CA LEU A 29 1.04 8.16 1.07
C LEU A 29 1.22 6.70 0.66
N TYR A 30 0.76 6.32 -0.53
CA TYR A 30 0.92 4.96 -1.06
C TYR A 30 1.83 4.91 -2.29
N SER A 31 2.68 5.91 -2.49
CA SER A 31 3.71 5.82 -3.53
C SER A 31 4.57 4.58 -3.30
N ARG A 32 5.00 3.94 -4.39
CA ARG A 32 5.75 2.69 -4.33
C ARG A 32 6.95 2.77 -3.38
N ALA A 33 7.71 3.85 -3.47
CA ALA A 33 8.92 4.05 -2.68
C ALA A 33 8.65 4.25 -1.17
N LEU A 34 7.53 4.89 -0.81
CA LEU A 34 7.15 5.03 0.60
C LEU A 34 6.63 3.70 1.16
N VAL A 35 5.84 2.96 0.38
CA VAL A 35 5.36 1.63 0.77
C VAL A 35 6.51 0.64 0.92
N ASP A 36 7.48 0.62 -0.01
CA ASP A 36 8.64 -0.26 0.10
C ASP A 36 9.46 0.05 1.37
N LEU A 37 9.62 1.33 1.73
CA LEU A 37 10.25 1.73 2.99
C LEU A 37 9.40 1.32 4.21
N SER A 38 8.07 1.43 4.11
CA SER A 38 7.16 0.95 5.15
C SER A 38 7.27 -0.54 5.39
N LEU A 39 7.36 -1.34 4.34
CA LEU A 39 7.57 -2.79 4.42
C LEU A 39 8.95 -3.09 5.03
N GLU A 40 10.00 -2.36 4.64
CA GLU A 40 11.36 -2.49 5.16
C GLU A 40 11.42 -2.21 6.68
N LEU A 41 10.74 -1.15 7.12
CA LEU A 41 10.74 -0.71 8.52
C LEU A 41 9.65 -1.36 9.37
N HIS A 42 8.70 -2.05 8.73
CA HIS A 42 7.47 -2.52 9.35
C HIS A 42 6.70 -1.42 10.10
N ILE A 43 6.65 -0.25 9.48
CA ILE A 43 5.91 0.92 9.95
C ILE A 43 4.85 1.25 8.92
N PRO A 44 3.56 1.36 9.29
CA PRO A 44 2.50 1.63 8.32
C PRO A 44 2.75 2.91 7.49
N PRO A 45 2.37 2.94 6.19
CA PRO A 45 2.63 4.08 5.31
C PRO A 45 2.16 5.43 5.86
N LYS A 46 1.02 5.45 6.56
CA LYS A 46 0.48 6.67 7.19
C LYS A 46 1.45 7.29 8.18
N ASN A 47 2.09 6.47 9.02
CA ASN A 47 3.03 6.95 10.03
C ASN A 47 4.31 7.52 9.40
N LEU A 48 4.83 6.89 8.34
CA LEU A 48 5.96 7.43 7.58
C LEU A 48 5.59 8.71 6.81
N TYR A 49 4.39 8.75 6.21
CA TYR A 49 3.88 9.93 5.53
C TYR A 49 3.79 11.13 6.47
N GLU A 50 3.29 10.94 7.68
CA GLU A 50 3.27 11.97 8.73
C GLU A 50 4.68 12.45 9.12
N GLN A 51 5.67 11.55 9.19
CA GLN A 51 7.05 11.94 9.48
C GLN A 51 7.67 12.79 8.36
N GLN A 52 7.24 12.62 7.09
CA GLN A 52 7.75 13.45 6.00
C GLN A 52 7.41 14.94 6.20
N PHE A 53 6.30 15.27 6.85
CA PHE A 53 5.99 16.64 7.20
C PHE A 53 7.01 17.19 8.20
N LYS A 54 7.35 16.44 9.24
CA LYS A 54 8.35 16.87 10.22
C LYS A 54 9.72 17.05 9.58
N LEU A 55 10.10 16.12 8.69
CA LEU A 55 11.33 16.21 7.90
C LEU A 55 11.38 17.48 7.05
N ARG A 56 10.26 17.83 6.41
CA ARG A 56 10.13 19.01 5.54
C ARG A 56 10.23 20.32 6.34
N HIS A 57 9.55 20.41 7.48
CA HIS A 57 9.53 21.61 8.31
C HIS A 57 10.79 21.77 9.17
N ARG A 58 11.61 20.71 9.28
CA ARG A 58 12.79 20.67 10.14
C ARG A 58 12.45 20.90 11.60
N ASP A 59 11.38 20.25 12.06
CA ASP A 59 10.75 20.48 13.36
C ASP A 59 11.64 20.19 14.58
N THR A 60 12.78 19.51 14.40
CA THR A 60 13.67 19.13 15.50
C THR A 60 15.15 19.38 15.17
N PRO A 61 15.99 19.65 16.19
CA PRO A 61 17.44 19.82 15.99
C PRO A 61 18.12 18.60 15.36
N ILE A 62 17.62 17.39 15.62
CA ILE A 62 18.12 16.16 14.98
C ILE A 62 17.87 16.20 13.47
N ILE A 63 16.69 16.64 13.04
CA ILE A 63 16.36 16.76 11.62
C ILE A 63 17.25 17.83 10.97
N GLU A 64 17.46 18.99 11.62
CA GLU A 64 18.38 20.03 11.13
C GLU A 64 19.79 19.50 10.94
N LEU A 65 20.34 18.80 11.94
CA LEU A 65 21.66 18.19 11.86
C LEU A 65 21.77 17.19 10.70
N ILE A 66 20.74 16.38 10.47
CA ILE A 66 20.70 15.42 9.36
C ILE A 66 20.65 16.17 8.02
N TRP A 67 19.85 17.23 7.90
CA TRP A 67 19.83 18.07 6.70
C TRP A 67 21.20 18.68 6.40
N ASP A 68 21.82 19.32 7.38
CA ASP A 68 23.12 19.97 7.22
C ASP A 68 24.23 18.96 6.85
N THR A 69 24.13 17.75 7.38
CA THR A 69 25.12 16.70 7.14
C THR A 69 25.01 16.05 5.76
N TYR A 70 23.78 15.88 5.25
CA TYR A 70 23.51 14.97 4.12
C TYR A 70 22.88 15.63 2.89
N ALA A 71 22.18 16.75 3.01
CA ALA A 71 21.42 17.32 1.90
C ALA A 71 22.30 17.72 0.71
N GLY A 72 23.48 18.28 0.98
CA GLY A 72 24.49 18.59 -0.03
C GLY A 72 25.37 17.41 -0.45
N ASN A 73 25.20 16.23 0.15
CA ASN A 73 26.06 15.07 -0.10
C ASN A 73 25.29 13.75 -0.25
N PRO A 74 24.58 13.55 -1.38
CA PRO A 74 23.80 12.33 -1.64
C PRO A 74 24.65 11.04 -1.63
N ARG A 75 25.94 11.13 -1.98
CA ARG A 75 26.84 9.97 -1.95
C ARG A 75 27.07 9.48 -0.53
N LYS A 76 27.33 10.40 0.40
CA LYS A 76 27.47 10.10 1.83
C LYS A 76 26.16 9.55 2.39
N LEU A 77 25.04 10.21 2.10
CA LEU A 77 23.70 9.77 2.51
C LEU A 77 23.43 8.32 2.11
N ASN A 78 23.68 7.97 0.85
CA ASN A 78 23.46 6.61 0.35
C ASN A 78 24.40 5.59 1.00
N LYS A 79 25.67 5.96 1.26
CA LYS A 79 26.64 5.10 1.93
C LYS A 79 26.19 4.78 3.37
N ASP A 80 25.79 5.81 4.11
CA ASP A 80 25.44 5.67 5.53
C ASP A 80 24.07 4.98 5.68
N ALA A 81 23.10 5.29 4.80
CA ALA A 81 21.84 4.55 4.71
C ALA A 81 22.05 3.07 4.38
N LYS A 82 23.01 2.74 3.51
CA LYS A 82 23.37 1.34 3.23
C LYS A 82 24.00 0.66 4.44
N LYS A 83 24.83 1.37 5.20
CA LYS A 83 25.42 0.86 6.44
C LYS A 83 24.33 0.56 7.47
N LEU A 84 23.37 1.48 7.66
CA LEU A 84 22.24 1.29 8.57
C LEU A 84 21.44 0.02 8.21
N ARG A 85 21.11 -0.16 6.92
CA ARG A 85 20.43 -1.37 6.42
C ARG A 85 21.19 -2.68 6.65
N SER A 86 22.52 -2.61 6.77
CA SER A 86 23.36 -3.78 7.01
C SER A 86 23.53 -4.14 8.50
N MET A 87 23.03 -3.31 9.41
CA MET A 87 23.13 -3.56 10.84
C MET A 87 22.20 -4.70 11.27
N GLU A 88 22.69 -5.55 12.17
CA GLU A 88 21.90 -6.67 12.69
C GLU A 88 20.68 -6.15 13.48
N GLY A 89 19.50 -6.72 13.21
CA GLY A 89 18.25 -6.34 13.85
C GLY A 89 17.52 -5.15 13.20
N PHE A 90 18.13 -4.48 12.21
CA PHE A 90 17.45 -3.44 11.43
C PHE A 90 16.26 -4.03 10.66
N GLY A 91 15.06 -3.45 10.82
CA GLY A 91 13.85 -3.88 10.12
C GLY A 91 13.38 -5.31 10.46
N GLN A 92 13.74 -5.87 11.63
CA GLN A 92 13.38 -7.25 12.01
C GLN A 92 12.34 -7.33 13.13
N PRO A 93 11.05 -7.06 12.86
CA PRO A 93 10.00 -7.30 13.84
C PRO A 93 9.65 -8.77 13.99
N LYS A 94 10.03 -9.66 13.06
CA LYS A 94 9.81 -11.12 13.22
C LYS A 94 10.49 -11.68 14.47
N LYS A 95 11.68 -11.18 14.82
CA LYS A 95 12.36 -11.52 16.10
C LYS A 95 11.64 -10.94 17.32
N PHE A 96 10.83 -9.91 17.15
CA PHE A 96 10.08 -9.24 18.22
C PHE A 96 8.66 -9.82 18.42
N TYR A 97 8.00 -10.24 17.34
CA TYR A 97 6.65 -10.83 17.35
C TYR A 97 6.65 -12.37 17.38
N ASP A 98 7.82 -13.01 17.51
CA ASP A 98 7.95 -14.46 17.65
C ASP A 98 7.16 -14.92 18.91
N GLY A 99 6.07 -15.65 18.70
CA GLY A 99 5.18 -16.13 19.77
C GLY A 99 3.95 -15.27 20.09
N VAL A 100 3.68 -14.18 19.36
CA VAL A 100 2.44 -13.39 19.50
C VAL A 100 1.51 -13.67 18.32
N GLN A 101 0.21 -13.90 18.56
CA GLN A 101 -0.79 -13.92 17.49
C GLN A 101 -0.85 -12.54 16.84
N VAL A 102 -0.13 -12.39 15.72
CA VAL A 102 -0.03 -11.11 15.01
C VAL A 102 -1.38 -10.84 14.34
N LYS A 103 -2.09 -9.82 14.79
CA LYS A 103 -3.24 -9.24 14.07
C LYS A 103 -2.82 -8.97 12.63
N GLU A 104 -3.73 -9.14 11.68
CA GLU A 104 -3.48 -8.87 10.26
C GLU A 104 -2.75 -7.54 10.08
N THR A 105 -1.50 -7.61 9.60
CA THR A 105 -0.64 -6.45 9.46
C THR A 105 -0.82 -5.86 8.07
N PHE A 106 -0.55 -4.56 7.91
CA PHE A 106 -0.71 -3.86 6.63
C PHE A 106 0.16 -4.47 5.50
N GLU A 107 1.25 -5.16 5.85
CA GLU A 107 2.14 -5.83 4.91
C GLU A 107 1.44 -6.88 4.07
N ARG A 108 0.39 -7.54 4.61
CA ARG A 108 -0.42 -8.51 3.86
C ARG A 108 -1.13 -7.84 2.68
N ASP A 109 -1.61 -6.61 2.85
CA ASP A 109 -2.36 -5.90 1.81
C ASP A 109 -1.46 -5.58 0.59
N PHE A 110 -0.14 -5.45 0.78
CA PHE A 110 0.84 -5.17 -0.27
C PHE A 110 1.61 -6.40 -0.77
N SER A 111 1.34 -7.58 -0.20
CA SER A 111 1.98 -8.84 -0.58
C SER A 111 1.15 -9.59 -1.63
N PRO A 112 1.79 -10.36 -2.54
CA PRO A 112 1.09 -11.28 -3.43
C PRO A 112 0.20 -12.26 -2.65
N MET A 113 -0.97 -12.59 -3.20
CA MET A 113 -1.84 -13.62 -2.63
C MET A 113 -1.28 -15.02 -2.94
N ALA A 114 -1.47 -15.97 -2.03
CA ALA A 114 -0.90 -17.31 -2.15
C ALA A 114 -1.40 -18.07 -3.39
N ASP A 115 -2.72 -18.07 -3.61
CA ASP A 115 -3.35 -18.78 -4.73
C ASP A 115 -3.39 -17.94 -6.03
N TYR A 116 -3.11 -16.63 -5.94
CA TYR A 116 -3.09 -15.69 -7.07
C TYR A 116 -1.90 -14.72 -6.94
N PRO A 117 -0.68 -15.14 -7.34
CA PRO A 117 0.54 -14.35 -7.16
C PRO A 117 0.57 -13.04 -7.97
N ASP A 118 -0.25 -12.96 -9.02
CA ASP A 118 -0.40 -11.74 -9.82
C ASP A 118 -1.23 -10.66 -9.11
N LEU A 119 -1.97 -11.03 -8.06
CA LEU A 119 -2.84 -10.12 -7.32
C LEU A 119 -2.34 -9.83 -5.91
N LYS A 120 -2.68 -8.64 -5.44
CA LYS A 120 -2.51 -8.19 -4.04
C LYS A 120 -3.85 -7.75 -3.49
N PRO A 121 -4.11 -7.82 -2.17
CA PRO A 121 -5.38 -7.35 -1.61
C PRO A 121 -5.71 -5.89 -1.96
N ILE A 122 -4.72 -4.97 -2.01
CA ILE A 122 -4.97 -3.59 -2.47
C ILE A 122 -5.52 -3.48 -3.91
N MET A 123 -5.23 -4.47 -4.78
CA MET A 123 -5.80 -4.49 -6.13
C MET A 123 -7.29 -4.80 -6.07
N LEU A 124 -7.71 -5.72 -5.20
CA LEU A 124 -9.11 -6.04 -4.97
C LEU A 124 -9.88 -4.82 -4.47
N VAL A 125 -9.29 -3.97 -3.61
CA VAL A 125 -9.90 -2.70 -3.17
C VAL A 125 -10.18 -1.77 -4.37
N MET A 126 -9.22 -1.62 -5.28
CA MET A 126 -9.41 -0.76 -6.46
C MET A 126 -10.41 -1.36 -7.45
N ILE A 127 -10.45 -2.68 -7.59
CA ILE A 127 -11.45 -3.37 -8.42
C ILE A 127 -12.85 -3.22 -7.80
N LEU A 128 -12.98 -3.30 -6.47
CA LEU A 128 -14.24 -3.05 -5.77
C LEU A 128 -14.74 -1.61 -5.96
N ASP A 129 -13.85 -0.62 -5.91
CA ASP A 129 -14.20 0.77 -6.25
C ASP A 129 -14.71 0.89 -7.69
N LEU A 130 -14.09 0.19 -8.64
CA LEU A 130 -14.56 0.19 -10.03
C LEU A 130 -15.89 -0.58 -10.19
N TYR A 131 -16.06 -1.69 -9.47
CA TYR A 131 -17.29 -2.48 -9.44
C TYR A 131 -18.51 -1.61 -9.12
N PHE A 132 -18.43 -0.75 -8.09
CA PHE A 132 -19.52 0.15 -7.73
C PHE A 132 -19.80 1.28 -8.74
N ARG A 133 -18.90 1.52 -9.69
CA ARG A 133 -19.06 2.56 -10.73
C ARG A 133 -19.60 1.99 -12.04
N LEU A 134 -19.54 0.68 -12.21
CA LEU A 134 -20.00 0.00 -13.42
C LEU A 134 -21.35 -0.68 -13.18
N THR A 135 -22.11 -0.83 -14.25
CA THR A 135 -23.27 -1.73 -14.26
C THR A 135 -22.82 -3.15 -14.66
N PRO A 136 -23.51 -4.23 -14.25
CA PRO A 136 -23.11 -5.60 -14.58
C PRO A 136 -22.87 -5.83 -16.08
N ILE A 137 -23.71 -5.26 -16.96
CA ILE A 137 -23.56 -5.36 -18.42
C ILE A 137 -22.30 -4.68 -18.97
N THR A 138 -21.70 -3.76 -18.22
CA THR A 138 -20.46 -3.05 -18.58
C THR A 138 -19.21 -3.60 -17.89
N MET A 139 -19.32 -4.63 -17.05
CA MET A 139 -18.17 -5.31 -16.44
C MET A 139 -17.55 -6.29 -17.45
N ALA A 140 -16.95 -5.76 -18.51
CA ALA A 140 -16.39 -6.52 -19.64
C ALA A 140 -14.94 -6.11 -19.93
N GLU A 141 -14.17 -6.98 -20.60
CA GLU A 141 -12.76 -6.75 -20.91
C GLU A 141 -12.52 -5.57 -21.86
N GLU A 142 -13.50 -5.29 -22.72
CA GLU A 142 -13.48 -4.20 -23.70
C GLU A 142 -13.80 -2.83 -23.08
N THR A 143 -14.32 -2.81 -21.86
CA THR A 143 -14.70 -1.57 -21.16
C THR A 143 -13.44 -0.72 -20.87
N PRO A 144 -13.37 0.55 -21.31
CA PRO A 144 -12.18 1.38 -21.16
C PRO A 144 -11.67 1.47 -19.72
N GLU A 145 -12.57 1.62 -18.74
CA GLU A 145 -12.23 1.72 -17.32
C GLU A 145 -11.58 0.43 -16.78
N VAL A 146 -12.02 -0.73 -17.27
CA VAL A 146 -11.44 -2.05 -16.95
C VAL A 146 -10.04 -2.17 -17.55
N GLN A 147 -9.87 -1.76 -18.81
CA GLN A 147 -8.58 -1.78 -19.50
C GLN A 147 -7.56 -0.86 -18.83
N ASP A 148 -7.96 0.36 -18.47
CA ASP A 148 -7.11 1.34 -17.81
C ASP A 148 -6.67 0.86 -16.43
N LEU A 149 -7.58 0.28 -15.64
CA LEU A 149 -7.25 -0.26 -14.32
C LEU A 149 -6.32 -1.47 -14.43
N ALA A 150 -6.59 -2.39 -15.37
CA ALA A 150 -5.74 -3.55 -15.62
C ALA A 150 -4.32 -3.13 -16.04
N LYS A 151 -4.21 -2.16 -16.96
CA LYS A 151 -2.94 -1.59 -17.42
C LYS A 151 -2.16 -0.94 -16.28
N LEU A 152 -2.83 -0.18 -15.41
CA LEU A 152 -2.21 0.42 -14.23
C LEU A 152 -1.62 -0.66 -13.32
N MET A 153 -2.38 -1.70 -13.00
CA MET A 153 -1.95 -2.79 -12.12
C MET A 153 -1.01 -3.80 -12.79
N LYS A 154 -0.82 -3.70 -14.12
CA LYS A 154 -0.02 -4.60 -14.96
C LYS A 154 -0.53 -6.04 -14.96
N ILE A 155 -1.85 -6.20 -14.99
CA ILE A 155 -2.53 -7.49 -15.12
C ILE A 155 -3.42 -7.50 -16.37
N LYS A 156 -4.00 -8.66 -16.71
CA LYS A 156 -4.92 -8.77 -17.84
C LYS A 156 -6.30 -8.21 -17.49
N PRO A 157 -7.02 -7.54 -18.42
CA PRO A 157 -8.42 -7.14 -18.23
C PRO A 157 -9.32 -8.30 -17.78
N GLN A 158 -9.14 -9.48 -18.36
CA GLN A 158 -9.81 -10.72 -17.95
C GLN A 158 -9.78 -10.96 -16.43
N LEU A 159 -8.63 -10.73 -15.79
CA LEU A 159 -8.48 -10.96 -14.35
C LEU A 159 -9.24 -9.91 -13.51
N VAL A 160 -9.39 -8.69 -14.04
CA VAL A 160 -10.23 -7.66 -13.40
C VAL A 160 -11.70 -8.07 -13.47
N VAL A 161 -12.16 -8.56 -14.63
CA VAL A 161 -13.53 -9.05 -14.81
C VAL A 161 -13.81 -10.26 -13.92
N GLU A 162 -12.90 -11.23 -13.84
CA GLU A 162 -13.04 -12.40 -12.95
C GLU A 162 -13.24 -11.98 -11.49
N VAL A 163 -12.49 -10.98 -11.01
CA VAL A 163 -12.66 -10.45 -9.65
C VAL A 163 -14.01 -9.74 -9.50
N MET A 164 -14.47 -8.97 -10.51
CA MET A 164 -15.79 -8.34 -10.48
C MET A 164 -16.91 -9.37 -10.44
N ASP A 165 -16.80 -10.46 -11.19
CA ASP A 165 -17.75 -11.57 -11.16
C ASP A 165 -17.84 -12.19 -9.77
N VAL A 166 -16.70 -12.36 -9.09
CA VAL A 166 -16.67 -12.83 -7.70
C VAL A 166 -17.32 -11.83 -6.74
N PHE A 167 -17.10 -10.52 -6.92
CA PHE A 167 -17.78 -9.50 -6.11
C PHE A 167 -19.30 -9.51 -6.27
N GLN A 168 -19.82 -9.88 -7.45
CA GLN A 168 -21.27 -10.04 -7.62
C GLN A 168 -21.87 -11.13 -6.73
N PHE A 169 -21.08 -12.12 -6.27
CA PHE A 169 -21.51 -13.11 -5.26
C PHE A 169 -21.37 -12.63 -3.82
N CYS A 170 -20.59 -11.58 -3.58
CA CYS A 170 -20.49 -10.93 -2.27
C CYS A 170 -21.57 -9.85 -2.10
N ASP A 171 -22.11 -9.33 -3.20
CA ASP A 171 -23.12 -8.29 -3.22
C ASP A 171 -24.49 -8.82 -2.76
N PRO A 172 -25.00 -8.37 -1.58
CA PRO A 172 -26.28 -8.84 -1.04
C PRO A 172 -27.49 -8.39 -1.88
N TYR A 173 -27.31 -7.44 -2.80
CA TYR A 173 -28.39 -6.97 -3.68
C TYR A 173 -28.54 -7.81 -4.95
N LEU A 174 -27.55 -8.67 -5.26
CA LEU A 174 -27.62 -9.61 -6.36
C LEU A 174 -28.01 -10.99 -5.83
N ASN A 175 -29.25 -11.41 -6.11
CA ASN A 175 -29.69 -12.77 -5.78
C ASN A 175 -29.02 -13.76 -6.74
N ARG A 176 -27.89 -14.32 -6.32
CA ARG A 176 -27.17 -15.39 -7.02
C ARG A 176 -27.44 -16.71 -6.28
N ASP A 177 -28.33 -17.54 -6.83
CA ASP A 177 -28.61 -18.89 -6.31
C ASP A 177 -27.58 -19.94 -6.78
N ASP A 178 -26.60 -19.53 -7.59
CA ASP A 178 -25.60 -20.41 -8.18
C ASP A 178 -24.40 -20.65 -7.26
N LEU A 179 -23.88 -21.87 -7.29
CA LEU A 179 -22.69 -22.28 -6.53
C LEU A 179 -21.42 -21.70 -7.18
N MET A 180 -20.78 -20.71 -6.55
CA MET A 180 -19.48 -20.18 -6.98
C MET A 180 -18.33 -20.94 -6.34
N ILE A 181 -17.50 -21.58 -7.15
CA ILE A 181 -16.24 -22.20 -6.72
C ILE A 181 -15.09 -21.37 -7.30
N SER A 182 -14.57 -20.44 -6.50
CA SER A 182 -13.36 -19.70 -6.82
C SER A 182 -12.50 -19.49 -5.59
N SER A 183 -11.19 -19.66 -5.75
CA SER A 183 -10.19 -19.34 -4.73
C SER A 183 -10.13 -17.84 -4.41
N LEU A 184 -10.71 -16.97 -5.26
CA LEU A 184 -10.86 -15.54 -4.98
C LEU A 184 -12.01 -15.21 -4.02
N LEU A 185 -12.93 -16.15 -3.77
CA LEU A 185 -14.14 -15.87 -3.01
C LEU A 185 -13.83 -15.38 -1.59
N LEU A 186 -12.91 -16.04 -0.88
CA LEU A 186 -12.53 -15.63 0.48
C LEU A 186 -11.81 -14.27 0.50
N PRO A 187 -10.75 -14.03 -0.30
CA PRO A 187 -10.14 -12.70 -0.37
C PRO A 187 -11.10 -11.58 -0.77
N CYS A 188 -12.00 -11.83 -1.73
CA CYS A 188 -12.99 -10.83 -2.14
C CYS A 188 -14.00 -10.57 -1.02
N ARG A 189 -14.43 -11.59 -0.28
CA ARG A 189 -15.31 -11.44 0.87
C ARG A 189 -14.65 -10.63 1.99
N GLU A 190 -13.38 -10.89 2.31
CA GLU A 190 -12.63 -10.09 3.30
C GLU A 190 -12.54 -8.60 2.90
N ILE A 191 -12.38 -8.31 1.62
CA ILE A 191 -12.35 -6.94 1.09
C ILE A 191 -13.75 -6.32 1.12
N TRP A 192 -14.78 -7.08 0.76
CA TRP A 192 -16.18 -6.66 0.83
C TRP A 192 -16.60 -6.34 2.27
N ASP A 193 -16.26 -7.19 3.23
CA ASP A 193 -16.59 -6.98 4.64
C ASP A 193 -15.93 -5.72 5.20
N ARG A 194 -14.71 -5.40 4.72
CA ARG A 194 -13.98 -4.17 5.11
C ARG A 194 -14.54 -2.90 4.46
N TYR A 195 -14.96 -2.95 3.20
CA TYR A 195 -15.21 -1.74 2.39
C TYR A 195 -16.54 -1.70 1.64
N GLY A 196 -17.15 -2.84 1.35
CA GLY A 196 -18.37 -2.95 0.53
C GLY A 196 -19.62 -2.35 1.17
N ASN A 197 -19.67 -2.29 2.51
CA ASN A 197 -20.80 -1.73 3.26
C ASN A 197 -20.51 -0.34 3.88
N ASP A 198 -19.32 0.24 3.68
CA ASP A 198 -18.99 1.60 4.17
C ASP A 198 -19.34 2.66 3.12
N ASN A 199 -19.13 3.94 3.44
CA ASN A 199 -19.35 5.07 2.54
C ASN A 199 -18.53 4.92 1.24
N PRO A 200 -19.18 4.87 0.05
CA PRO A 200 -18.51 4.76 -1.24
C PRO A 200 -17.47 5.86 -1.51
N GLU A 201 -17.66 7.07 -0.97
CA GLU A 201 -16.70 8.16 -1.10
C GLU A 201 -15.38 7.86 -0.39
N LYS A 202 -15.42 7.18 0.76
CA LYS A 202 -14.21 6.76 1.48
C LYS A 202 -13.45 5.71 0.68
N LEU A 203 -14.15 4.72 0.14
CA LEU A 203 -13.56 3.69 -0.72
C LEU A 203 -12.93 4.34 -1.96
N SER A 204 -13.66 5.21 -2.64
CA SER A 204 -13.18 5.94 -3.82
C SER A 204 -11.93 6.78 -3.51
N SER A 205 -11.93 7.52 -2.40
CA SER A 205 -10.76 8.29 -1.94
C SER A 205 -9.57 7.38 -1.64
N PHE A 206 -9.79 6.25 -0.96
CA PHE A 206 -8.74 5.32 -0.62
C PHE A 206 -8.17 4.63 -1.87
N ALA A 207 -9.03 4.14 -2.76
CA ALA A 207 -8.63 3.55 -4.05
C ALA A 207 -7.85 4.55 -4.91
N ALA A 208 -8.25 5.82 -4.94
CA ALA A 208 -7.51 6.87 -5.64
C ALA A 208 -6.08 7.04 -5.09
N GLN A 209 -5.89 6.97 -3.77
CA GLN A 209 -4.56 7.03 -3.16
C GLN A 209 -3.72 5.77 -3.48
N LEU A 210 -4.34 4.58 -3.52
CA LEU A 210 -3.66 3.31 -3.85
C LEU A 210 -3.11 3.28 -5.28
N LYS A 211 -3.70 4.03 -6.22
CA LYS A 211 -3.20 4.14 -7.60
C LYS A 211 -1.75 4.65 -7.65
N GLU A 212 -1.32 5.47 -6.68
CA GLU A 212 0.06 5.95 -6.57
C GLU A 212 1.10 4.85 -6.38
N TYR A 213 0.69 3.67 -5.91
CA TYR A 213 1.59 2.52 -5.76
C TYR A 213 2.04 1.94 -7.10
N PHE A 214 1.22 2.12 -8.13
CA PHE A 214 1.39 1.51 -9.45
C PHE A 214 1.92 2.47 -10.52
N ARG A 215 2.00 3.77 -10.19
CA ARG A 215 2.61 4.81 -11.02
C ARG A 215 4.13 4.77 -10.91
#